data_AF-A0A0L1I9Y1-F1
#
_entry.id   AF-A0A0L1I9Y1-F1
#
_cell.length_a   1.000
_cell.length_b   1.000
_cell.length_c   1.000
_cell.angle_alpha   90.00
_cell.angle_beta   90.00
_cell.angle_gamma   90.00
#
_symmetry.space_group_name_H-M   'P 1'
#
loop_
_entity.id
_entity.type
_entity.pdbx_description
1 polymer ?
#
loop_
_entity_poly.entity_id
_entity_poly.type
_entity_poly.pdbx_seq_one_letter_code
_entity_poly.pdbx_strand_id
1 'polypeptide(L)'
;MKNINDYNSNFTRHTFLQFLMDLYNIFLKIDDLFLENKTYFSILIYNGPMQLTNHLYDSINSDDVSPSEYCMEYISHLENLCEENKLSFLAHAYVFYKNFHLSKEHLLKSICKYLNIIKKLKSSTYVADVENFEFCLNKMSRKWSRWEKDNFLASLHNATNKMMILTKHFEKVKS
;
A
#
# COMPACT_ATOMS: atom_id res chain seq x y z
N MET A 1 -0.92 -34.91 -21.10
CA MET A 1 -1.62 -34.18 -20.02
C MET A 1 -0.59 -33.32 -19.31
N LYS A 2 -0.64 -31.99 -19.47
CA LYS A 2 0.21 -31.07 -18.70
C LYS A 2 -0.25 -31.09 -17.24
N ASN A 3 0.68 -31.21 -16.30
CA ASN A 3 0.37 -31.21 -14.88
C ASN A 3 -0.14 -29.81 -14.51
N ILE A 4 -1.18 -29.72 -13.66
CA ILE A 4 -1.68 -28.42 -13.15
C ILE A 4 -0.57 -27.63 -12.41
N ASN A 5 0.48 -28.32 -11.98
CA ASN A 5 1.68 -27.73 -11.38
C ASN A 5 2.64 -27.07 -12.39
N ASP A 6 2.48 -27.26 -13.70
CA ASP A 6 3.34 -26.66 -14.73
C ASP A 6 2.94 -25.21 -15.07
N TYR A 7 1.83 -24.70 -14.50
CA TYR A 7 1.29 -23.37 -14.80
C TYR A 7 1.73 -22.27 -13.83
N ASN A 8 2.64 -22.55 -12.89
CA ASN A 8 2.92 -21.64 -11.77
C ASN A 8 4.42 -21.47 -11.45
N SER A 9 5.31 -21.72 -12.41
CA SER A 9 6.77 -21.65 -12.21
C SER A 9 7.34 -20.24 -12.00
N ASN A 10 6.58 -19.16 -12.24
CA ASN A 10 7.18 -17.82 -12.38
C ASN A 10 7.06 -16.92 -11.14
N PHE A 11 6.25 -17.27 -10.14
CA PHE A 11 6.20 -16.50 -8.88
C PHE A 11 7.24 -17.04 -7.90
N THR A 12 8.34 -16.30 -7.74
CA THR A 12 9.50 -16.72 -6.96
C THR A 12 9.61 -15.97 -5.64
N ARG A 13 10.53 -16.40 -4.76
CA ARG A 13 10.90 -15.64 -3.57
C ARG A 13 11.40 -14.23 -3.90
N HIS A 14 12.09 -14.06 -5.03
CA HIS A 14 12.53 -12.76 -5.50
C HIS A 14 11.36 -11.87 -5.92
N THR A 15 10.39 -12.41 -6.68
CA THR A 15 9.15 -11.68 -7.04
C THR A 15 8.38 -11.25 -5.80
N PHE A 16 8.30 -12.12 -4.79
CA PHE A 16 7.66 -11.78 -3.52
C PHE A 16 8.41 -10.71 -2.74
N LEU A 17 9.74 -10.76 -2.72
CA LEU A 17 10.57 -9.74 -2.08
C LEU A 17 10.43 -8.38 -2.78
N GLN A 18 10.39 -8.35 -4.12
CA GLN A 18 10.09 -7.15 -4.90
C GLN A 18 8.70 -6.58 -4.55
N PHE A 19 7.69 -7.43 -4.45
CA PHE A 19 6.35 -7.02 -4.04
C PHE A 19 6.35 -6.38 -2.63
N LEU A 20 7.05 -6.99 -1.67
CA LEU A 20 7.18 -6.42 -0.32
C LEU A 20 7.95 -5.09 -0.33
N MET A 21 9.02 -4.98 -1.14
CA MET A 21 9.80 -3.76 -1.30
C MET A 21 8.96 -2.63 -1.88
N ASP A 22 8.14 -2.91 -2.89
CA ASP A 22 7.24 -1.93 -3.48
C ASP A 22 6.19 -1.45 -2.48
N LEU A 23 5.57 -2.37 -1.71
CA LEU A 23 4.64 -1.99 -0.64
C LEU A 23 5.31 -1.07 0.39
N TYR A 24 6.52 -1.43 0.84
CA TYR A 24 7.28 -0.65 1.80
C TYR A 24 7.53 0.78 1.29
N ASN A 25 8.03 0.93 0.06
CA ASN A 25 8.34 2.24 -0.50
C ASN A 25 7.09 3.10 -0.73
N ILE A 26 5.95 2.49 -1.07
CA ILE A 26 4.69 3.23 -1.21
C ILE A 26 4.18 3.70 0.16
N PHE A 27 4.20 2.85 1.19
CA PHE A 27 3.85 3.28 2.55
C PHE A 27 4.77 4.38 3.06
N LEU A 28 6.09 4.20 2.90
CA LEU A 28 7.09 5.20 3.26
C LEU A 28 6.81 6.54 2.56
N LYS A 29 6.55 6.53 1.25
CA LYS A 29 6.24 7.74 0.50
C LYS A 29 4.94 8.41 0.96
N ILE A 30 3.90 7.65 1.29
CA ILE A 30 2.67 8.22 1.85
C ILE A 30 2.98 8.92 3.18
N ASP A 31 3.76 8.29 4.04
CA ASP A 31 4.16 8.83 5.34
C ASP A 31 4.99 10.11 5.17
N ASP A 32 5.94 10.12 4.23
CA ASP A 32 6.77 11.29 3.87
C ASP A 32 5.90 12.46 3.37
N LEU A 33 4.96 12.19 2.46
CA LEU A 33 4.05 13.22 1.93
C LEU A 33 3.16 13.82 3.01
N PHE A 34 2.77 13.04 4.02
CA PHE A 34 2.08 13.58 5.21
C PHE A 34 2.98 14.56 5.96
N LEU A 35 4.24 14.19 6.23
CA LEU A 35 5.22 15.02 6.95
C LEU A 35 5.54 16.32 6.21
N GLU A 36 5.77 16.24 4.89
CA GLU A 36 6.04 17.40 4.03
C GLU A 36 4.85 18.38 4.01
N ASN A 37 3.62 17.85 4.02
CA ASN A 37 2.39 18.63 4.00
C ASN A 37 1.73 18.73 5.39
N LYS A 38 2.55 18.86 6.45
CA LYS A 38 2.11 18.86 7.87
C LYS A 38 0.99 19.83 8.19
N THR A 39 0.90 20.97 7.50
CA THR A 39 -0.16 21.97 7.70
C THR A 39 -1.54 21.38 7.41
N TYR A 40 -1.62 20.47 6.44
CA TYR A 40 -2.85 19.80 6.04
C TYR A 40 -3.05 18.46 6.77
N PHE A 41 -1.97 17.68 6.97
CA PHE A 41 -2.06 16.30 7.49
C PHE A 41 -1.64 16.14 8.96
N SER A 42 -1.45 17.21 9.72
CA SER A 42 -0.99 17.17 11.12
C SER A 42 -1.65 16.09 11.99
N ILE A 43 -2.97 15.90 11.89
CA ILE A 43 -3.67 14.91 12.70
C ILE A 43 -3.26 13.47 12.39
N LEU A 44 -2.97 13.15 11.13
CA LEU A 44 -2.47 11.84 10.71
C LEU A 44 -1.04 11.62 11.21
N ILE A 45 -0.20 12.66 11.20
CA ILE A 45 1.16 12.56 11.74
C ILE A 45 1.13 12.23 13.24
N TYR A 46 0.26 12.89 14.02
CA TYR A 46 0.24 12.71 15.47
C TYR A 46 -0.49 11.45 15.95
N ASN A 47 -1.46 10.95 15.20
CA ASN A 47 -2.29 9.81 15.62
C ASN A 47 -2.05 8.54 14.79
N GLY A 48 -1.22 8.61 13.75
CA GLY A 48 -1.05 7.57 12.75
C GLY A 48 -1.91 7.79 11.49
N PRO A 49 -1.68 7.00 10.43
CA PRO A 49 -0.99 5.71 10.44
C PRO A 49 0.44 5.78 9.94
N MET A 50 1.38 5.26 10.73
CA MET A 50 2.80 5.18 10.35
C MET A 50 3.50 3.97 11.00
N GLN A 51 2.76 3.01 11.58
CA GLN A 51 3.37 1.86 12.25
C GLN A 51 3.73 0.74 11.28
N LEU A 52 2.94 0.56 10.22
CA LEU A 52 3.07 -0.54 9.28
C LEU A 52 4.39 -0.51 8.51
N THR A 53 4.91 0.68 8.20
CA THR A 53 6.17 0.90 7.49
C THR A 53 7.32 0.19 8.20
N ASN A 54 7.37 0.23 9.54
CA ASN A 54 8.38 -0.47 10.35
C ASN A 54 8.25 -2.00 10.27
N HIS A 55 7.02 -2.52 10.26
CA HIS A 55 6.78 -3.96 10.14
C HIS A 55 7.13 -4.51 8.76
N LEU A 56 6.94 -3.70 7.71
CA LEU A 56 7.36 -4.03 6.35
C LEU A 56 8.88 -4.01 6.23
N TYR A 57 9.55 -2.99 6.78
CA TYR A 57 11.01 -2.92 6.82
C TYR A 57 11.61 -4.18 7.47
N ASP A 58 11.15 -4.58 8.66
CA ASP A 58 11.61 -5.80 9.34
C ASP A 58 11.36 -7.11 8.55
N SER A 59 10.42 -7.06 7.61
CA SER A 59 10.07 -8.21 6.76
C SER A 59 10.97 -8.31 5.52
N ILE A 60 11.63 -7.21 5.14
CA ILE A 60 12.55 -7.10 4.01
C ILE A 60 13.98 -7.19 4.55
N ASN A 61 14.53 -8.40 4.58
CA ASN A 61 15.83 -8.70 5.21
C ASN A 61 17.02 -8.70 4.23
N SER A 62 17.00 -7.91 3.16
CA SER A 62 18.11 -7.91 2.18
C SER A 62 18.25 -6.59 1.43
N ASP A 63 19.49 -6.14 1.30
CA ASP A 63 19.93 -4.92 0.61
C ASP A 63 19.85 -5.00 -0.95
N ASP A 64 19.29 -6.07 -1.51
CA ASP A 64 19.47 -6.44 -2.93
C ASP A 64 18.28 -6.16 -3.87
N VAL A 65 17.20 -5.51 -3.40
CA VAL A 65 16.02 -5.27 -4.25
C VAL A 65 15.65 -3.79 -4.25
N SER A 66 15.77 -3.13 -5.40
CA SER A 66 15.30 -1.75 -5.60
C SER A 66 13.79 -1.70 -5.90
N PRO A 67 13.10 -0.58 -5.66
CA PRO A 67 11.70 -0.41 -6.07
C PRO A 67 11.50 -0.69 -7.57
N SER A 68 10.39 -1.35 -7.92
CA SER A 68 10.10 -1.65 -9.33
C SER A 68 9.61 -0.42 -10.10
N GLU A 69 9.60 -0.51 -11.44
CA GLU A 69 8.99 0.52 -12.30
C GLU A 69 7.53 0.80 -11.93
N TYR A 70 6.75 -0.22 -11.55
CA TYR A 70 5.35 -0.07 -11.14
C TYR A 70 5.22 0.67 -9.82
N CYS A 71 6.15 0.45 -8.89
CA CYS A 71 6.24 1.22 -7.65
C CYS A 71 6.55 2.68 -7.95
N MET A 72 7.55 2.94 -8.79
CA MET A 72 7.95 4.29 -9.16
C MET A 72 6.83 5.05 -9.89
N GLU A 73 6.10 4.38 -10.79
CA GLU A 73 4.94 4.95 -11.47
C GLU A 73 3.83 5.33 -10.47
N TYR A 74 3.57 4.46 -9.49
CA TYR A 74 2.56 4.75 -8.46
C TYR A 74 3.00 5.87 -7.51
N ILE A 75 4.27 5.88 -7.10
CA ILE A 75 4.87 6.95 -6.27
C ILE A 75 4.77 8.30 -6.97
N SER A 76 5.19 8.40 -8.23
CA SER A 76 5.10 9.65 -9.00
C SER A 76 3.65 10.13 -9.12
N HIS A 77 2.70 9.21 -9.28
CA HIS A 77 1.29 9.55 -9.27
C HIS A 77 0.81 10.10 -7.92
N LEU A 78 1.24 9.52 -6.79
CA LEU A 78 0.91 10.02 -5.45
C LEU A 78 1.50 11.42 -5.20
N GLU A 79 2.74 11.65 -5.64
CA GLU A 79 3.41 12.96 -5.54
C GLU A 79 2.62 14.02 -6.32
N ASN A 80 2.29 13.76 -7.59
CA ASN A 80 1.47 14.66 -8.40
C ASN A 80 0.10 14.96 -7.77
N LEU A 81 -0.57 13.93 -7.24
CA LEU A 81 -1.84 14.12 -6.55
C LEU A 81 -1.70 15.00 -5.29
N CYS A 82 -0.63 14.84 -4.53
CA CYS A 82 -0.44 15.62 -3.29
C CYS A 82 -0.18 17.10 -3.59
N GLU A 83 0.46 17.40 -4.71
CA GLU A 83 0.64 18.75 -5.23
C GLU A 83 -0.67 19.35 -5.74
N GLU A 84 -1.37 18.64 -6.64
CA GLU A 84 -2.56 19.15 -7.33
C GLU A 84 -3.82 19.13 -6.47
N ASN A 85 -4.06 18.04 -5.72
CA ASN A 85 -5.27 17.81 -4.96
C ASN A 85 -5.05 16.88 -3.77
N LYS A 86 -4.79 17.48 -2.61
CA LYS A 86 -4.54 16.80 -1.33
C LYS A 86 -5.67 15.87 -0.88
N LEU A 87 -6.92 16.14 -1.24
CA LEU A 87 -8.05 15.25 -0.93
C LEU A 87 -8.01 13.98 -1.77
N SER A 88 -7.65 14.09 -3.05
CA SER A 88 -7.47 12.93 -3.91
C SER A 88 -6.27 12.09 -3.45
N PHE A 89 -5.15 12.72 -3.10
CA PHE A 89 -4.04 12.01 -2.46
C PHE A 89 -4.49 11.29 -1.17
N LEU A 90 -5.23 11.96 -0.28
CA LEU A 90 -5.73 11.37 0.95
C LEU A 90 -6.64 10.16 0.70
N ALA A 91 -7.46 10.21 -0.35
CA ALA A 91 -8.29 9.08 -0.77
C ALA A 91 -7.43 7.89 -1.24
N HIS A 92 -6.36 8.14 -2.00
CA HIS A 92 -5.41 7.10 -2.41
C HIS A 92 -4.70 6.47 -1.22
N ALA A 93 -4.20 7.29 -0.30
CA ALA A 93 -3.57 6.81 0.93
C ALA A 93 -4.54 5.94 1.75
N TYR A 94 -5.79 6.39 1.94
CA TYR A 94 -6.80 5.62 2.67
C TYR A 94 -7.09 4.27 2.00
N VAL A 95 -7.32 4.25 0.69
CA VAL A 95 -7.57 3.01 -0.07
C VAL A 95 -6.40 2.05 0.05
N PHE A 96 -5.16 2.55 -0.04
CA PHE A 96 -3.97 1.72 0.09
C PHE A 96 -3.86 1.07 1.47
N TYR A 97 -3.98 1.86 2.53
CA TYR A 97 -3.98 1.37 3.92
C TYR A 97 -5.12 0.38 4.17
N LYS A 98 -6.34 0.71 3.74
CA LYS A 98 -7.54 -0.12 3.95
C LYS A 98 -7.44 -1.46 3.23
N ASN A 99 -7.08 -1.46 1.95
CA ASN A 99 -6.99 -2.67 1.15
C ASN A 99 -5.89 -3.59 1.67
N PHE A 100 -4.73 -3.04 2.03
CA PHE A 100 -3.67 -3.84 2.60
C PHE A 100 -4.08 -4.42 3.96
N HIS A 101 -4.69 -3.64 4.85
CA HIS A 101 -5.17 -4.14 6.14
C HIS A 101 -6.16 -5.30 6.00
N LEU A 102 -7.13 -5.19 5.09
CA LEU A 102 -8.15 -6.23 4.87
C LEU A 102 -7.58 -7.51 4.25
N SER A 103 -6.51 -7.42 3.45
CA SER A 103 -5.99 -8.55 2.67
C SER A 103 -4.70 -9.16 3.21
N LYS A 104 -3.87 -8.39 3.94
CA LYS A 104 -2.48 -8.75 4.27
C LYS A 104 -2.34 -10.10 4.97
N GLU A 105 -3.23 -10.43 5.90
CA GLU A 105 -3.10 -11.68 6.65
C GLU A 105 -3.25 -12.90 5.73
N HIS A 106 -4.34 -12.93 4.96
CA HIS A 106 -4.62 -14.02 4.03
C HIS A 106 -3.62 -14.05 2.87
N LEU A 107 -3.32 -12.88 2.28
CA LEU A 107 -2.40 -12.74 1.15
C LEU A 107 -1.00 -13.23 1.51
N LEU A 108 -0.42 -12.69 2.58
CA LEU A 108 0.95 -13.01 2.97
C LEU A 108 1.09 -14.45 3.45
N LYS A 109 0.12 -14.99 4.20
CA LYS A 109 0.11 -16.40 4.62
C LYS A 109 0.03 -17.35 3.41
N SER A 110 -0.81 -17.03 2.44
CA SER A 110 -0.98 -17.85 1.23
C SER A 110 0.30 -17.87 0.40
N ILE A 111 0.94 -16.72 0.20
CA ILE A 111 2.21 -16.62 -0.51
C ILE A 111 3.33 -17.36 0.24
N CYS A 112 3.45 -17.19 1.57
CA CYS A 112 4.46 -17.88 2.35
C CYS A 112 4.29 -19.41 2.28
N LYS A 113 3.04 -19.90 2.34
CA LYS A 113 2.72 -21.32 2.17
C LYS A 113 3.12 -21.81 0.78
N TYR A 114 2.81 -21.05 -0.27
CA TYR A 114 3.17 -21.38 -1.65
C TYR A 114 4.69 -21.47 -1.86
N LEU A 115 5.45 -20.53 -1.29
CA LEU A 115 6.91 -20.43 -1.44
C LEU A 115 7.72 -21.24 -0.42
N ASN A 116 7.03 -22.06 0.41
CA ASN A 116 7.62 -22.79 1.53
C ASN A 116 8.49 -21.90 2.44
N ILE A 117 8.00 -20.70 2.77
CA ILE A 117 8.64 -19.75 3.70
C ILE A 117 8.08 -20.03 5.10
N ILE A 118 8.95 -20.49 6.01
CA ILE A 118 8.57 -20.86 7.39
C ILE A 118 8.50 -19.62 8.31
N LYS A 119 9.16 -18.51 7.92
CA LYS A 119 9.20 -17.26 8.71
C LYS A 119 7.82 -16.60 8.76
N LYS A 120 7.38 -16.24 9.98
CA LYS A 120 6.23 -15.35 10.16
C LYS A 120 6.64 -13.92 9.81
N LEU A 121 5.97 -13.31 8.84
CA LEU A 121 6.23 -11.92 8.46
C LEU A 121 5.61 -10.98 9.49
N LYS A 122 6.39 -10.04 10.02
CA LYS A 122 5.88 -9.02 10.95
C LYS A 122 4.83 -8.13 10.28
N SER A 123 4.93 -7.89 8.97
CA SER A 123 3.91 -7.18 8.20
C SER A 123 2.53 -7.86 8.19
N SER A 124 2.45 -9.15 8.54
CA SER A 124 1.17 -9.87 8.66
C SER A 124 0.46 -9.65 10.00
N THR A 125 1.10 -9.03 11.00
CA THR A 125 0.46 -8.77 12.30
C THR A 125 -0.55 -7.64 12.19
N TYR A 126 -1.57 -7.68 13.03
CA TYR A 126 -2.51 -6.58 13.20
C TYR A 126 -1.76 -5.32 13.65
N VAL A 127 -2.15 -4.18 13.08
CA VAL A 127 -1.75 -2.83 13.50
C VAL A 127 -2.98 -1.93 13.43
N ALA A 128 -3.08 -0.98 14.36
CA ALA A 128 -4.22 -0.08 14.48
C ALA A 128 -4.22 1.05 13.42
N ASP A 129 -3.28 1.03 12.47
CA ASP A 129 -3.10 2.08 11.48
C ASP A 129 -4.39 2.45 10.74
N VAL A 130 -5.17 1.47 10.26
CA VAL A 130 -6.42 1.79 9.54
C VAL A 130 -7.47 2.41 10.46
N GLU A 131 -7.58 1.95 11.71
CA GLU A 131 -8.51 2.52 12.69
C GLU A 131 -8.12 3.96 13.03
N ASN A 132 -6.82 4.20 13.18
CA ASN A 132 -6.26 5.54 13.39
C ASN A 132 -6.50 6.44 12.17
N PHE A 133 -6.32 5.91 10.94
CA PHE A 133 -6.63 6.63 9.70
C PHE A 133 -8.11 7.01 9.68
N GLU A 134 -9.03 6.06 9.88
CA GLU A 134 -10.47 6.31 9.85
C GLU A 134 -10.90 7.33 10.90
N PHE A 135 -10.33 7.26 12.12
CA PHE A 135 -10.55 8.25 13.15
C PHE A 135 -10.08 9.65 12.73
N CYS A 136 -8.88 9.76 12.16
CA CYS A 136 -8.32 11.01 11.66
C CYS A 136 -9.15 11.58 10.51
N LEU A 137 -9.50 10.74 9.54
CA LEU A 137 -10.33 11.09 8.38
C LEU A 137 -11.70 11.63 8.83
N ASN A 138 -12.35 10.97 9.80
CA ASN A 138 -13.59 11.42 10.38
C ASN A 138 -13.47 12.77 11.10
N LYS A 139 -12.33 13.05 11.73
CA LYS A 139 -12.09 14.36 12.35
C LYS A 139 -11.81 15.45 11.31
N MET A 140 -11.01 15.16 10.28
CA MET A 140 -10.70 16.09 9.20
C MET A 140 -11.96 16.47 8.42
N SER A 141 -12.77 15.48 8.07
CA SER A 141 -13.96 15.64 7.23
C SER A 141 -15.10 16.44 7.85
N ARG A 142 -15.04 16.71 9.16
CA ARG A 142 -16.00 17.63 9.83
C ARG A 142 -15.91 19.06 9.33
N LYS A 143 -14.71 19.48 8.90
CA LYS A 143 -14.48 20.84 8.38
C LYS A 143 -14.70 20.93 6.86
N TRP A 144 -14.85 19.79 6.19
CA TRP A 144 -15.03 19.75 4.75
C TRP A 144 -16.44 20.18 4.36
N SER A 145 -16.49 21.01 3.34
CA SER A 145 -17.68 21.27 2.55
C SER A 145 -18.20 19.99 1.89
N ARG A 146 -19.44 20.05 1.39
CA ARG A 146 -20.03 18.95 0.60
C ARG A 146 -19.19 18.64 -0.64
N TRP A 147 -18.72 19.66 -1.35
CA TRP A 147 -17.88 19.50 -2.53
C TRP A 147 -16.58 18.77 -2.24
N GLU A 148 -15.93 19.07 -1.11
CA GLU A 148 -14.70 18.37 -0.69
C GLU A 148 -14.97 16.90 -0.35
N LYS A 149 -16.10 16.59 0.29
CA LYS A 149 -16.52 15.21 0.55
C LYS A 149 -16.81 14.46 -0.75
N ASP A 150 -17.54 15.09 -1.68
CA ASP A 150 -17.87 14.50 -2.97
C ASP A 150 -16.59 14.25 -3.81
N ASN A 151 -15.63 15.18 -3.78
CA ASN A 151 -14.32 15.02 -4.41
C ASN A 151 -13.51 13.86 -3.80
N PHE A 152 -13.48 13.75 -2.47
CA PHE A 152 -12.84 12.64 -1.77
C PHE A 152 -13.48 11.29 -2.17
N LEU A 153 -14.81 11.20 -2.16
CA LEU A 153 -15.55 9.99 -2.51
C LEU A 153 -15.32 9.58 -3.97
N ALA A 154 -15.36 10.53 -4.91
CA ALA A 154 -15.06 10.27 -6.31
C ALA A 154 -13.62 9.75 -6.51
N SER A 155 -12.68 10.24 -5.71
CA SER A 155 -11.28 9.84 -5.76
C SER A 155 -11.04 8.41 -5.26
N LEU A 156 -11.92 7.83 -4.42
CA LEU A 156 -11.78 6.44 -3.94
C LEU A 156 -11.84 5.41 -5.08
N HIS A 157 -12.69 5.65 -6.09
CA HIS A 157 -12.81 4.77 -7.24
C HIS A 157 -11.53 4.83 -8.10
N ASN A 158 -11.02 6.04 -8.34
CA ASN A 158 -9.77 6.25 -9.09
C ASN A 158 -8.58 5.61 -8.38
N ALA A 159 -8.52 5.73 -7.05
CA ALA A 159 -7.50 5.10 -6.22
C ALA A 159 -7.47 3.58 -6.40
N THR A 160 -8.64 2.94 -6.34
CA THR A 160 -8.77 1.49 -6.48
C THR A 160 -8.25 1.02 -7.84
N ASN A 161 -8.64 1.71 -8.92
CA ASN A 161 -8.18 1.38 -10.28
C ASN A 161 -6.68 1.57 -10.45
N LYS A 162 -6.11 2.67 -9.93
CA LYS A 162 -4.68 2.94 -10.09
C LYS A 162 -3.82 1.98 -9.26
N MET A 163 -4.30 1.53 -8.09
CA MET A 163 -3.61 0.56 -7.24
C MET A 163 -3.43 -0.81 -7.93
N MET A 164 -4.30 -1.15 -8.90
CA MET A 164 -4.18 -2.38 -9.69
C MET A 164 -2.85 -2.48 -10.47
N ILE A 165 -2.11 -1.39 -10.66
CA ILE A 165 -0.79 -1.47 -11.27
C ILE A 165 0.15 -2.44 -10.53
N LEU A 166 -0.02 -2.60 -9.22
CA LEU A 166 0.78 -3.50 -8.40
C LEU A 166 0.44 -4.97 -8.64
N THR A 167 -0.71 -5.29 -9.26
CA THR A 167 -1.03 -6.68 -9.63
C THR A 167 -0.21 -7.16 -10.81
N LYS A 168 0.44 -6.27 -11.57
CA LYS A 168 1.30 -6.61 -12.70
C LYS A 168 2.47 -7.53 -12.34
N HIS A 169 2.91 -7.51 -11.07
CA HIS A 169 3.89 -8.47 -10.54
C HIS A 169 3.42 -9.93 -10.66
N PHE A 170 2.12 -10.15 -10.60
CA PHE A 170 1.48 -11.46 -10.67
C PHE A 170 0.98 -11.79 -12.09
N GLU A 171 0.86 -10.80 -12.98
CA GLU A 171 0.34 -10.98 -14.35
C GLU A 171 1.42 -11.39 -15.36
N LYS A 172 2.69 -11.04 -15.14
CA LYS A 172 3.84 -11.52 -15.93
C LYS A 172 4.07 -13.06 -15.85
N VAL A 173 3.14 -13.79 -15.23
CA VAL A 173 3.12 -15.24 -15.05
C VAL A 173 2.51 -15.97 -16.27
N LYS A 174 1.90 -15.25 -17.23
CA LYS A 174 1.49 -15.85 -18.52
C LYS A 174 2.55 -15.61 -19.60
N SER A 175 3.43 -16.60 -19.78
CA SER A 175 4.20 -16.83 -21.01
C SER A 175 3.93 -18.24 -21.51
#